data_AF-A0A4R8TNA7-F1
#
_entry.id   AF-A0A4R8TNA7-F1
#
_cell.length_a   1.000
_cell.length_b   1.000
_cell.length_c   1.000
_cell.angle_alpha   90.00
_cell.angle_beta   90.00
_cell.angle_gamma   90.00
#
_symmetry.space_group_name_H-M   'P 1'
#
loop_
_entity.id
_entity.type
_entity.pdbx_description
1 polymer ?
#
loop_
_entity_poly.entity_id
_entity_poly.type
_entity_poly.pdbx_seq_one_letter_code
_entity_poly.pdbx_strand_id
1 'polypeptide(L)'
;MMQSSQYSIYDDYHEEELEYVYSKCGSLGPTDIPSPIHVEGPVLAPYYVSGKRYSNVETDTCDSISSSAGVSSPSLYAGNQQPARDYSNLQPGTDSTAR
;
A
#
# COMPACT_ATOMS: atom_id res chain seq x y z
N MET A 1 5.24 -10.85 27.94
CA MET A 1 3.92 -10.66 28.57
C MET A 1 3.28 -9.35 28.15
N MET A 2 2.23 -9.43 27.34
CA MET A 2 1.39 -8.29 26.97
C MET A 2 0.06 -8.37 27.69
N GLN A 3 -0.63 -7.22 27.81
CA GLN A 3 -1.99 -7.16 28.32
C GLN A 3 -2.98 -7.32 27.17
N SER A 4 -4.10 -8.03 27.43
CA SER A 4 -5.27 -8.01 26.55
C SER A 4 -5.76 -6.57 26.34
N SER A 5 -5.62 -6.08 25.11
CA SER A 5 -6.07 -4.75 24.70
C SER A 5 -6.27 -4.68 23.18
N GLN A 6 -7.33 -4.00 22.77
CA GLN A 6 -7.63 -3.71 21.36
C GLN A 6 -6.58 -2.81 20.67
N TYR A 7 -5.65 -2.23 21.45
CA TYR A 7 -4.53 -1.40 20.97
C TYR A 7 -3.18 -2.10 21.02
N SER A 8 -3.12 -3.36 21.49
CA SER A 8 -1.89 -4.15 21.52
C SER A 8 -1.89 -5.20 20.39
N ILE A 9 -0.72 -5.76 20.11
CA ILE A 9 -0.55 -6.91 19.21
C ILE A 9 -0.91 -8.23 19.90
N TYR A 10 -1.75 -8.17 20.93
CA TYR A 10 -2.08 -9.32 21.77
C TYR A 10 -2.83 -10.37 20.95
N ASP A 11 -2.26 -11.58 20.91
CA ASP A 11 -2.71 -12.72 20.12
C ASP A 11 -2.78 -13.99 21.01
N ASP A 12 -2.98 -15.14 20.37
CA ASP A 12 -3.07 -16.46 21.01
C ASP A 12 -1.82 -16.83 21.80
N TYR A 13 -0.63 -16.52 21.29
CA TYR A 13 0.61 -16.76 22.01
C TYR A 13 0.70 -15.94 23.30
N HIS A 14 0.32 -14.66 23.24
CA HIS A 14 0.32 -13.79 24.41
C HIS A 14 -0.74 -14.18 25.45
N GLU A 15 -1.89 -14.69 24.99
CA GLU A 15 -2.94 -15.23 25.84
C GLU A 15 -2.45 -16.44 26.65
N GLU A 16 -1.86 -17.43 25.99
CA GLU A 16 -1.31 -18.62 26.66
C GLU A 16 -0.24 -18.25 27.72
N GLU A 17 0.67 -17.32 27.40
CA GLU A 17 1.67 -16.84 28.36
C GLU A 17 1.03 -16.14 29.57
N LEU A 18 0.01 -15.29 29.33
CA LEU A 18 -0.65 -14.52 30.39
C LEU A 18 -1.45 -15.43 31.32
N GLU A 19 -2.18 -16.40 30.77
CA GLU A 19 -2.90 -17.42 31.53
C GLU A 19 -1.95 -18.28 32.38
N TYR A 20 -0.81 -18.68 31.81
CA TYR A 20 0.21 -19.41 32.55
C TYR A 20 0.69 -18.60 33.76
N VAL A 21 1.02 -17.32 33.59
CA VAL A 21 1.47 -16.49 34.72
C VAL A 21 0.35 -16.26 35.73
N TYR A 22 -0.89 -16.05 35.31
CA TYR A 22 -2.02 -15.95 36.24
C TYR A 22 -2.17 -17.22 37.07
N SER A 23 -1.99 -18.40 36.46
CA SER A 23 -2.04 -19.69 37.16
C SER A 23 -0.91 -19.88 38.19
N LYS A 24 0.27 -19.28 37.97
CA LYS A 24 1.45 -19.44 38.84
C LYS A 24 1.59 -18.36 39.88
N CYS A 25 1.22 -17.14 39.54
CA CYS A 25 1.43 -15.96 40.37
C CYS A 25 0.16 -15.53 41.14
N GLY A 26 -1.00 -16.14 40.86
CA GLY A 26 -2.26 -15.81 41.54
C GLY A 26 -2.83 -14.45 41.15
N SER A 27 -2.44 -13.94 39.98
CA SER A 27 -2.97 -12.71 39.40
C SER A 27 -4.28 -12.98 38.67
N LEU A 28 -5.10 -11.94 38.52
CA LEU A 28 -6.37 -11.99 37.80
C LEU A 28 -6.48 -10.79 36.85
N GLY A 29 -7.08 -11.01 35.70
CA GLY A 29 -7.31 -9.97 34.69
C GLY A 29 -7.92 -10.56 33.41
N PRO A 30 -8.29 -9.72 32.44
CA PRO A 30 -8.78 -10.18 31.14
C PRO A 30 -7.66 -10.85 30.35
N THR A 31 -7.95 -12.04 29.81
CA THR A 31 -7.06 -12.78 28.91
C THR A 31 -7.62 -12.91 27.51
N ASP A 32 -8.93 -12.75 27.32
CA ASP A 32 -9.59 -12.85 26.01
C ASP A 32 -8.95 -11.93 24.97
N ILE A 33 -8.80 -12.42 23.74
CA ILE A 33 -8.33 -11.61 22.60
C ILE A 33 -9.45 -10.63 22.19
N PRO A 34 -9.24 -9.32 22.32
CA PRO A 34 -10.26 -8.34 21.96
C PRO A 34 -10.43 -8.24 20.45
N SER A 35 -11.66 -7.95 20.01
CA SER A 35 -11.92 -7.68 18.59
C SER A 35 -11.08 -6.48 18.10
N PRO A 36 -10.56 -6.51 16.87
CA PRO A 36 -9.83 -5.38 16.31
C PRO A 36 -10.69 -4.12 16.29
N ILE A 37 -10.09 -2.96 16.56
CA ILE A 37 -10.76 -1.68 16.34
C ILE A 37 -11.04 -1.56 14.84
N HIS A 38 -12.32 -1.51 14.49
CA HIS A 38 -12.73 -1.21 13.12
C HIS A 38 -12.49 0.29 12.87
N VAL A 39 -11.29 0.63 12.43
CA VAL A 39 -11.02 1.96 11.86
C VAL A 39 -11.50 1.87 10.42
N GLU A 40 -12.68 2.40 10.12
CA GLU A 40 -13.05 2.63 8.74
C GLU A 40 -11.99 3.55 8.13
N GLY A 41 -11.17 2.97 7.25
CA GLY A 41 -10.22 3.74 6.46
C GLY A 41 -10.98 4.78 5.63
N PRO A 42 -10.33 5.88 5.24
CA PRO A 42 -10.98 6.85 4.36
C PRO A 42 -11.52 6.12 3.14
N VAL A 43 -12.77 6.39 2.78
CA VAL A 43 -13.35 5.90 1.53
C VAL A 43 -12.45 6.37 0.40
N LEU A 44 -11.72 5.44 -0.20
CA LEU A 44 -10.83 5.76 -1.30
C LEU A 44 -11.69 6.28 -2.45
N ALA A 45 -11.31 7.42 -3.01
CA ALA A 45 -11.95 7.93 -4.21
C ALA A 45 -11.89 6.85 -5.31
N PRO A 46 -12.92 6.76 -6.17
CA PRO A 46 -12.91 5.83 -7.30
C PRO A 46 -11.63 6.00 -8.09
N TYR A 47 -10.95 4.88 -8.35
CA TYR A 47 -9.75 4.89 -9.14
C TYR A 47 -10.10 5.19 -10.60
N TYR A 48 -9.83 6.43 -11.05
CA TYR A 48 -10.18 6.87 -12.40
C TYR A 48 -8.95 6.83 -13.32
N VAL A 49 -8.92 5.85 -14.22
CA VAL A 49 -7.95 5.83 -15.32
C VAL A 49 -8.53 6.63 -16.47
N SER A 50 -7.84 7.70 -16.88
CA SER A 50 -8.32 8.60 -17.94
C SER A 50 -8.48 7.93 -19.32
N GLY A 51 -7.97 6.70 -19.48
CA GLY A 51 -7.96 5.96 -20.75
C GLY A 51 -7.00 6.55 -21.80
N LYS A 52 -6.28 7.62 -21.47
CA LYS A 52 -5.34 8.28 -22.39
C LYS A 52 -4.13 7.38 -22.64
N ARG A 53 -3.92 7.06 -23.91
CA ARG A 53 -2.71 6.40 -24.42
C ARG A 53 -1.85 7.44 -25.12
N TYR A 54 -0.55 7.35 -24.89
CA TYR A 54 0.46 8.17 -25.51
C TYR A 54 1.42 7.24 -26.25
N SER A 55 1.64 7.47 -27.54
CA SER A 55 2.58 6.66 -28.31
C SER A 55 3.95 7.35 -28.30
N ASN A 56 4.94 6.66 -27.73
CA ASN A 56 6.29 7.20 -27.54
C ASN A 56 7.00 7.42 -28.87
N VAL A 57 7.69 8.56 -29.01
CA VAL A 57 8.65 8.88 -30.07
C VAL A 57 10.08 8.90 -29.53
N GLU A 58 11.08 8.89 -30.41
CA GLU A 58 12.52 8.76 -30.05
C GLU A 58 13.05 9.80 -29.05
N THR A 59 12.42 10.97 -28.99
CA THR A 59 12.87 12.06 -28.11
C THR A 59 12.16 12.08 -26.76
N ASP A 60 11.21 11.18 -26.53
CA ASP A 60 10.38 11.24 -25.34
C ASP A 60 11.09 10.71 -24.11
N THR A 61 10.97 11.49 -23.05
CA THR A 61 11.31 11.11 -21.67
C THR A 61 10.05 11.06 -20.83
N CYS A 62 10.08 10.31 -19.73
CA CYS A 62 8.97 10.29 -18.77
C CYS A 62 8.58 11.70 -18.29
N ASP A 63 9.54 12.63 -18.16
CA ASP A 63 9.28 14.01 -17.73
C ASP A 63 8.59 14.85 -18.80
N SER A 64 8.93 14.64 -20.07
CA SER A 64 8.26 15.31 -21.19
C SER A 64 6.80 14.81 -21.36
N ILE A 65 6.58 13.51 -21.16
CA ILE A 65 5.24 12.90 -21.20
C ILE A 65 4.43 13.31 -19.97
N SER A 66 5.01 13.30 -18.78
CA SER A 66 4.32 13.68 -17.54
C SER A 66 3.86 15.15 -17.60
N SER A 67 4.74 16.03 -18.07
CA SER A 67 4.42 17.45 -18.30
C SER A 67 3.31 17.65 -19.33
N SER A 68 3.32 16.91 -20.44
CA SER A 68 2.31 17.06 -21.50
C SER A 68 0.96 16.40 -21.15
N ALA A 69 0.98 15.29 -20.44
CA ALA A 69 -0.22 14.57 -20.01
C ALA A 69 -0.83 15.13 -18.72
N GLY A 70 -0.12 16.01 -18.00
CA GLY A 70 -0.57 16.60 -16.75
C GLY A 70 -0.60 15.60 -15.59
N VAL A 71 0.28 14.60 -15.62
CA VAL A 71 0.42 13.57 -14.58
C VAL A 71 1.81 13.64 -13.97
N SER A 72 2.03 13.04 -12.79
CA SER A 72 3.37 12.98 -12.21
C SER A 72 4.23 11.89 -12.88
N SER A 73 5.54 12.11 -13.04
CA SER A 73 6.46 11.08 -13.56
C SER A 73 6.41 9.76 -12.76
N PRO A 74 6.29 9.77 -11.41
CA PRO A 74 6.07 8.54 -10.63
C PRO A 74 4.74 7.83 -10.97
N SER A 75 3.65 8.58 -11.18
CA SER A 75 2.35 8.01 -11.59
C SER A 75 2.45 7.33 -12.96
N LEU A 76 3.19 7.95 -13.89
CA LEU A 76 3.44 7.40 -15.22
C LEU A 76 4.19 6.06 -15.12
N TYR A 77 5.27 6.00 -14.36
CA TYR A 77 6.03 4.75 -14.20
C TYR A 77 5.26 3.65 -13.50
N ALA A 78 4.53 3.97 -12.43
CA ALA A 78 3.75 2.98 -11.69
C ALA A 78 2.73 2.26 -12.61
N GLY A 79 2.22 2.95 -13.62
CA GLY A 79 1.32 2.39 -14.64
C GLY A 79 2.02 1.74 -15.84
N ASN A 80 3.32 1.95 -16.05
CA ASN A 80 4.06 1.57 -17.26
C ASN A 80 5.38 0.83 -16.96
N GLN A 81 5.43 0.05 -15.88
CA GLN A 81 6.68 -0.58 -15.39
C GLN A 81 7.38 -1.53 -16.38
N GLN A 82 6.66 -2.08 -17.38
CA GLN A 82 7.28 -2.89 -18.45
C GLN A 82 7.91 -2.03 -19.56
N PRO A 83 7.19 -1.09 -20.20
CA PRO A 83 7.78 -0.23 -21.24
C PRO A 83 8.68 0.90 -20.70
N ALA A 84 8.53 1.33 -19.45
CA ALA A 84 9.29 2.45 -18.86
C ALA A 84 10.44 2.01 -17.93
N ARG A 85 11.08 0.86 -18.20
CA ARG A 85 12.22 0.39 -17.40
C ARG A 85 13.42 1.36 -17.41
N ASP A 86 13.58 2.12 -18.50
CA ASP A 86 14.50 3.25 -18.58
C ASP A 86 13.69 4.55 -18.75
N TYR A 87 13.73 5.42 -17.73
CA TYR A 87 13.03 6.71 -17.73
C TYR A 87 13.61 7.72 -18.73
N SER A 88 14.84 7.48 -19.17
CA SER A 88 15.61 8.39 -20.02
C SER A 88 15.44 8.03 -21.50
N ASN A 89 15.07 6.78 -21.80
CA ASN A 89 14.97 6.25 -23.15
C ASN A 89 13.73 5.36 -23.27
N LEU A 90 12.60 5.98 -23.59
CA LEU A 90 11.38 5.23 -23.89
C LEU A 90 11.48 4.64 -25.30
N GLN A 91 11.10 3.36 -25.43
CA GLN A 91 11.19 2.69 -26.73
C GLN A 91 10.16 3.28 -27.71
N PRO A 92 10.58 3.79 -28.88
CA PRO A 92 9.66 4.35 -29.86
C PRO A 92 8.60 3.33 -30.30
N GLY A 93 7.37 3.79 -30.53
CA GLY A 93 6.28 2.92 -30.97
C GLY A 93 5.65 2.05 -29.88
N THR A 94 6.05 2.23 -28.62
CA THR A 94 5.35 1.66 -27.46
C THR A 94 4.34 2.65 -26.90
N ASP A 95 3.23 2.13 -26.35
CA ASP A 95 2.20 2.94 -25.71
C ASP A 95 2.48 3.11 -24.23
N SER A 96 2.56 4.36 -23.78
CA SER A 96 2.51 4.76 -22.37
C SER A 96 1.08 5.16 -21.98
N THR A 97 0.60 4.70 -20.84
CA THR A 97 -0.71 5.07 -20.30
C THR A 97 -0.55 6.08 -19.17
N ALA A 98 -1.13 7.27 -19.30
CA ALA A 98 -1.09 8.27 -18.25
C ALA A 98 -2.18 8.01 -17.19
N ARG A 99 -1.76 7.86 -15.93
CA ARG A 99 -2.60 7.57 -14.76
C ARG A 99 -2.86 8.82 -13.93
#